data_AF-A0A0D2XIV5-F1
#
_entry.id   AF-A0A0D2XIV5-F1
#
_cell.length_a   1.000
_cell.length_b   1.000
_cell.length_c   1.000
_cell.angle_alpha   90.00
_cell.angle_beta   90.00
_cell.angle_gamma   90.00
#
_symmetry.space_group_name_H-M   'P 1'
#
loop_
_entity.id
_entity.type
_entity.pdbx_description
1 polymer ?
#
loop_
_entity_poly.entity_id
_entity_poly.type
_entity_poly.pdbx_seq_one_letter_code
_entity_poly.pdbx_strand_id
1 'polypeptide(L)'
;MLEQAEKGNNANVDKLIGDIYGMDYNRIGMKMTAVASTFCKAFSLEHRPDAETQEAENPVRDIKSFSDADICHSLVFAVFNNIGQLATLHSRIHGNPDIYFTGPYVQNCQLLIRTLCIAVRYYSQGEKKAHVVVNQGDLAV
;
A
#
# COMPACT_ATOMS: atom_id res chain seq x y z
N MET A 1 -1.41 5.88 -15.32
CA MET A 1 -0.93 5.28 -14.06
C MET A 1 -2.02 5.25 -12.98
N LEU A 2 -2.55 6.40 -12.54
CA LEU A 2 -3.58 6.42 -11.48
C LEU A 2 -4.85 5.64 -11.83
N GLU A 3 -5.34 5.74 -13.07
CA GLU A 3 -6.48 4.93 -13.55
C GLU A 3 -6.22 3.41 -13.54
N GLN A 4 -4.96 3.01 -13.72
CA GLN A 4 -4.55 1.59 -13.64
C GLN A 4 -4.48 1.15 -12.18
N ALA A 5 -3.94 2.01 -11.31
CA ALA A 5 -3.90 1.76 -9.87
C ALA A 5 -5.31 1.54 -9.29
N GLU A 6 -6.34 2.27 -9.74
CA GLU A 6 -7.72 2.07 -9.27
C GLU A 6 -8.28 0.66 -9.56
N LYS A 7 -7.79 0.01 -10.61
CA LYS A 7 -8.24 -1.32 -11.04
C LYS A 7 -7.36 -2.46 -10.51
N GLY A 8 -6.18 -2.13 -9.99
CA GLY A 8 -5.21 -3.10 -9.52
C GLY A 8 -5.49 -3.64 -8.12
N ASN A 9 -4.79 -4.71 -7.78
CA ASN A 9 -4.78 -5.32 -6.46
C ASN A 9 -3.33 -5.55 -6.01
N ASN A 10 -2.91 -4.82 -4.97
CA ASN A 10 -1.55 -4.94 -4.46
C ASN A 10 -1.24 -6.29 -3.81
N ALA A 11 -2.23 -7.06 -3.35
CA ALA A 11 -2.01 -8.38 -2.75
C ALA A 11 -1.34 -9.37 -3.71
N ASN A 12 -1.40 -9.13 -5.02
CA ASN A 12 -0.71 -9.95 -6.01
C ASN A 12 0.82 -9.71 -6.00
N VAL A 13 1.26 -8.50 -5.65
CA VAL A 13 2.65 -8.02 -5.78
C VAL A 13 3.34 -7.87 -4.41
N ASP A 14 2.58 -7.45 -3.41
CA ASP A 14 3.02 -7.23 -2.04
C ASP A 14 2.89 -8.50 -1.20
N LYS A 15 3.77 -8.63 -0.21
CA LYS A 15 3.63 -9.62 0.86
C LYS A 15 2.83 -9.00 2.00
N LEU A 16 1.74 -9.65 2.38
CA LEU A 16 0.86 -9.23 3.48
C LEU A 16 1.26 -9.93 4.79
N ILE A 17 0.77 -9.42 5.91
CA ILE A 17 0.95 -10.05 7.23
C ILE A 17 0.35 -11.47 7.23
N GLY A 18 -0.79 -11.66 6.57
CA GLY A 18 -1.41 -12.97 6.39
C GLY A 18 -0.54 -13.95 5.58
N ASP A 19 0.28 -13.46 4.65
CA ASP A 19 1.22 -14.31 3.90
C ASP A 19 2.40 -14.80 4.75
N ILE A 20 2.69 -14.13 5.88
CA ILE A 20 3.76 -14.50 6.81
C ILE A 20 3.22 -15.36 7.95
N TYR A 21 2.08 -14.98 8.52
CA TYR A 21 1.56 -15.56 9.77
C TYR A 21 0.29 -16.39 9.60
N GLY A 22 -0.36 -16.36 8.43
CA GLY A 22 -1.65 -17.03 8.18
C GLY A 22 -2.86 -16.42 8.90
N MET A 23 -2.64 -15.43 9.77
CA MET A 23 -3.65 -14.80 10.61
C MET A 23 -3.25 -13.35 10.97
N ASP A 24 -4.13 -12.64 11.68
CA ASP A 24 -3.81 -11.34 12.27
C ASP A 24 -2.64 -11.47 13.25
N TYR A 25 -1.70 -10.52 13.20
CA TYR A 25 -0.59 -10.46 14.13
C TYR A 25 -0.96 -9.57 15.33
N ASN A 26 -1.78 -10.14 16.21
CA ASN A 26 -2.42 -9.44 17.35
C ASN A 26 -1.44 -8.87 18.38
N ARG A 27 -0.22 -9.43 18.51
CA ARG A 27 0.79 -8.97 19.49
C ARG A 27 1.13 -7.48 19.35
N ILE A 28 1.08 -6.96 18.12
CA ILE A 28 1.32 -5.55 17.81
C ILE A 28 0.13 -4.92 17.06
N GLY A 29 -1.03 -5.58 17.08
CA GLY A 29 -2.27 -5.09 16.48
C GLY A 29 -2.27 -4.98 14.96
N MET A 30 -1.49 -5.81 14.26
CA MET A 30 -1.45 -5.78 12.79
C MET A 30 -2.48 -6.74 12.17
N LYS A 31 -3.30 -6.22 11.25
CA LYS A 31 -4.27 -7.03 10.49
C LYS A 31 -3.56 -7.87 9.43
N MET A 32 -4.10 -9.05 9.12
CA MET A 32 -3.59 -9.97 8.11
C MET A 32 -3.55 -9.34 6.71
N THR A 33 -4.44 -8.37 6.44
CA THR A 33 -4.50 -7.64 5.17
C THR A 33 -3.48 -6.50 5.08
N ALA A 34 -2.76 -6.18 6.16
CA ALA A 34 -1.76 -5.14 6.14
C ALA A 34 -0.54 -5.59 5.31
N VAL A 35 0.03 -4.67 4.54
CA VAL A 35 1.27 -4.92 3.80
C VAL A 35 2.42 -5.08 4.79
N ALA A 36 3.09 -6.22 4.71
CA ALA A 36 4.30 -6.51 5.47
C ALA A 36 5.55 -6.08 4.68
N SER A 37 5.55 -6.30 3.36
CA SER A 37 6.64 -5.90 2.47
C SER A 37 6.13 -5.62 1.06
N THR A 38 6.34 -4.40 0.59
CA THR A 38 5.96 -3.96 -0.76
C THR A 38 6.85 -4.62 -1.82
N PHE A 39 6.27 -5.04 -2.95
CA PHE A 39 6.99 -5.68 -4.08
C PHE A 39 7.74 -6.99 -3.78
N CYS A 40 7.60 -7.55 -2.58
CA CYS A 40 8.35 -8.74 -2.17
C CYS A 40 8.05 -9.98 -3.02
N LYS A 41 6.83 -10.12 -3.55
CA LYS A 41 6.47 -11.28 -4.39
C LYS A 41 7.18 -11.22 -5.75
N ALA A 42 7.58 -10.04 -6.22
CA ALA A 42 8.31 -9.90 -7.48
C ALA A 42 9.69 -10.56 -7.43
N PHE A 43 10.43 -10.40 -6.33
CA PHE A 43 11.72 -11.06 -6.12
C PHE A 43 11.59 -12.58 -5.92
N SER A 44 10.46 -13.03 -5.36
CA SER A 44 10.21 -14.45 -5.10
C SER A 44 9.92 -15.26 -6.37
N LEU A 45 9.54 -14.60 -7.47
CA LEU A 45 9.41 -15.25 -8.78
C LEU A 45 10.77 -15.51 -9.44
N GLU A 46 11.78 -14.68 -9.13
CA GLU A 46 13.15 -14.84 -9.64
C GLU A 46 13.94 -15.90 -8.86
N HIS A 47 13.62 -16.12 -7.58
CA HIS A 47 14.37 -17.00 -6.67
C HIS A 47 13.54 -18.17 -6.15
N ARG A 48 12.91 -18.98 -7.02
CA ARG A 48 12.55 -20.36 -6.65
C ARG A 48 13.70 -21.28 -7.08
N PRO A 49 14.67 -21.63 -6.20
CA PRO A 49 15.74 -22.53 -6.59
C PRO A 49 15.20 -23.96 -6.73
N ASP A 50 14.22 -24.37 -5.91
CA ASP A 50 13.85 -25.78 -5.82
C ASP A 50 12.31 -25.97 -5.86
N ALA A 51 11.81 -26.26 -7.06
CA ALA A 51 10.77 -27.27 -7.18
C ALA A 51 11.48 -28.56 -7.56
N GLU A 52 12.26 -29.13 -6.62
CA GLU A 52 12.72 -30.51 -6.74
C GLU A 52 11.49 -31.42 -6.65
N THR A 53 11.42 -32.38 -7.59
CA THR A 53 10.41 -33.46 -7.73
C THR A 53 9.14 -33.12 -8.53
N GLN A 54 9.29 -33.02 -9.84
CA GLN A 54 8.70 -34.01 -10.76
C GLN A 54 9.17 -33.76 -12.20
N GLU A 55 9.82 -34.79 -12.76
CA GLU A 55 10.07 -34.96 -14.18
C GLU A 55 8.72 -34.94 -14.92
N ALA A 56 8.45 -33.84 -15.61
CA ALA A 56 7.44 -33.79 -16.65
C ALA A 56 7.94 -32.86 -17.76
N GLU A 57 8.00 -33.44 -18.94
CA GLU A 57 8.48 -32.87 -20.19
C GLU A 57 7.81 -31.51 -20.48
N ASN A 58 8.64 -30.49 -20.75
CA ASN A 58 8.26 -29.12 -21.11
C ASN A 58 7.30 -28.38 -20.15
N PRO A 59 7.81 -27.44 -19.35
CA PRO A 59 7.04 -26.25 -19.03
C PRO A 59 7.71 -25.07 -19.72
N VAL A 60 7.06 -24.54 -20.75
CA VAL A 60 7.07 -23.09 -20.96
C VAL A 60 6.53 -22.53 -19.64
N ARG A 61 7.43 -22.20 -18.71
CA ARG A 61 7.06 -21.70 -17.39
C ARG A 61 6.45 -20.34 -17.64
N ASP A 62 5.13 -20.26 -17.62
CA ASP A 62 4.39 -19.00 -17.50
C ASP A 62 4.89 -18.31 -16.22
N ILE A 63 5.94 -17.50 -16.34
CA ILE A 63 6.30 -16.51 -15.34
C ILE A 63 5.04 -15.65 -15.26
N LYS A 64 4.26 -15.84 -14.20
CA LYS A 64 3.03 -15.11 -13.99
C LYS A 64 3.42 -13.65 -13.83
N SER A 65 3.42 -12.93 -14.96
CA SER A 65 3.76 -11.52 -15.00
C SER A 65 2.71 -10.78 -14.18
N PHE A 66 3.16 -9.90 -13.30
CA PHE A 66 2.22 -9.04 -12.59
C PHE A 66 1.58 -8.11 -13.60
N SER A 67 0.29 -7.82 -13.41
CA SER A 67 -0.35 -6.81 -14.24
C SER A 67 0.21 -5.43 -13.91
N ASP A 68 0.33 -4.57 -14.92
CA ASP A 68 0.73 -3.18 -14.73
C ASP A 68 -0.19 -2.45 -13.74
N ALA A 69 -1.47 -2.84 -13.69
CA ALA A 69 -2.46 -2.34 -12.74
C ALA A 69 -2.08 -2.69 -11.29
N ASP A 70 -1.70 -3.95 -11.02
CA ASP A 70 -1.30 -4.40 -9.68
C ASP A 70 0.00 -3.71 -9.23
N ILE A 71 0.95 -3.54 -10.14
CA ILE A 71 2.20 -2.79 -9.90
C ILE A 71 1.88 -1.33 -9.56
N CYS A 72 1.02 -0.68 -10.36
CA CYS A 72 0.60 0.70 -10.11
C CYS A 72 -0.12 0.83 -8.76
N HIS A 73 -1.01 -0.10 -8.41
CA HIS A 73 -1.73 -0.08 -7.13
C HIS A 73 -0.78 -0.27 -5.95
N SER A 74 0.13 -1.25 -6.02
CA SER A 74 1.15 -1.49 -4.98
C SER A 74 2.01 -0.25 -4.74
N LEU A 75 2.49 0.39 -5.82
CA LEU A 75 3.32 1.58 -5.72
C LEU A 75 2.56 2.77 -5.10
N VAL A 76 1.33 3.01 -5.57
CA VAL A 76 0.46 4.05 -5.01
C VAL A 76 0.18 3.78 -3.52
N PHE A 77 -0.18 2.55 -3.17
CA PHE A 77 -0.42 2.19 -1.79
C PHE A 77 0.84 2.39 -0.93
N ALA A 78 2.01 1.94 -1.40
CA ALA A 78 3.26 2.02 -0.65
C ALA A 78 3.67 3.45 -0.32
N VAL A 79 3.64 4.35 -1.31
CA VAL A 79 4.05 5.76 -1.14
C VAL A 79 3.09 6.46 -0.19
N PHE A 80 1.78 6.37 -0.43
CA PHE A 80 0.82 7.15 0.34
C PHE A 80 0.55 6.56 1.73
N ASN A 81 0.68 5.24 1.90
CA ASN A 81 0.67 4.62 3.22
C ASN A 81 1.88 5.06 4.06
N ASN A 82 3.07 5.18 3.46
CA ASN A 82 4.26 5.74 4.13
C ASN A 82 4.04 7.20 4.57
N ILE A 83 3.50 8.03 3.68
CA ILE A 83 3.17 9.43 4.00
C ILE A 83 2.18 9.49 5.17
N GLY A 84 1.12 8.68 5.16
CA GLY A 84 0.14 8.61 6.24
C GLY A 84 0.75 8.16 7.58
N GLN A 85 1.68 7.22 7.55
CA GLN A 85 2.42 6.78 8.73
C GLN A 85 3.29 7.90 9.31
N LEU A 86 4.08 8.57 8.47
CA LEU A 86 4.95 9.68 8.88
C LEU A 86 4.14 10.86 9.42
N ALA A 87 3.04 11.22 8.75
CA ALA A 87 2.15 12.27 9.21
C ALA A 87 1.56 11.95 10.60
N THR A 88 1.17 10.69 10.80
CA THR A 88 0.69 10.21 12.11
C THR A 88 1.77 10.30 13.18
N LEU A 89 3.01 9.92 12.86
CA LEU A 89 4.14 10.00 13.77
C LEU A 89 4.45 11.45 14.18
N HIS A 90 4.56 12.36 13.19
CA HIS A 90 4.78 13.78 13.46
C HIS A 90 3.66 14.39 14.30
N SER A 91 2.41 14.06 13.97
CA SER A 91 1.25 14.49 14.70
C SER A 91 1.25 13.99 16.16
N ARG A 92 1.81 12.79 16.45
CA ARG A 92 2.01 12.31 17.82
C ARG A 92 3.08 13.10 18.55
N ILE A 93 4.21 13.37 17.91
CA ILE A 93 5.33 14.13 18.50
C ILE A 93 4.88 15.54 18.92
N HIS A 94 4.05 16.19 18.09
CA HIS A 94 3.59 17.56 18.35
C HIS A 94 2.22 17.66 19.05
N GLY A 95 1.59 16.53 19.39
CA GLY A 95 0.29 16.53 20.08
C GLY A 95 -0.88 17.08 19.27
N ASN A 96 -0.78 17.13 17.93
CA ASN A 96 -1.84 17.66 17.07
C ASN A 96 -2.92 16.59 16.82
N PRO A 97 -4.22 16.85 17.02
CA PRO A 97 -5.27 15.86 16.77
C PRO A 97 -5.62 15.70 15.28
N ASP A 98 -5.46 16.77 14.50
CA ASP A 98 -5.85 16.85 13.10
C ASP A 98 -4.62 16.91 12.17
N ILE A 99 -4.72 16.22 11.04
CA ILE A 99 -3.70 16.16 9.98
C ILE A 99 -4.36 16.63 8.69
N TYR A 100 -3.81 17.68 8.08
CA TYR A 100 -4.31 18.24 6.82
C TYR A 100 -3.39 17.84 5.67
N PHE A 101 -3.93 17.12 4.69
CA PHE A 101 -3.25 16.81 3.43
C PHE A 101 -3.70 17.82 2.36
N THR A 102 -2.72 18.45 1.73
CA THR A 102 -2.91 19.46 0.67
C THR A 102 -1.97 19.16 -0.50
N GLY A 103 -2.18 19.85 -1.62
CA GLY A 103 -1.36 19.75 -2.83
C GLY A 103 -2.11 19.14 -4.03
N PRO A 104 -1.51 19.20 -5.22
CA PRO A 104 -2.17 18.83 -6.47
C PRO A 104 -2.53 17.34 -6.54
N TYR A 105 -1.78 16.47 -5.86
CA TYR A 105 -1.95 15.03 -5.94
C TYR A 105 -3.24 14.52 -5.28
N VAL A 106 -3.72 15.21 -4.24
CA VAL A 106 -4.95 14.80 -3.52
C VAL A 106 -6.23 15.35 -4.16
N GLN A 107 -6.12 16.18 -5.21
CA GLN A 107 -7.29 16.84 -5.81
C GLN A 107 -8.10 15.91 -6.72
N ASN A 108 -7.43 15.03 -7.48
CA ASN A 108 -8.06 14.29 -8.57
C ASN A 108 -7.97 12.76 -8.45
N CYS A 109 -7.63 12.22 -7.27
CA CYS A 109 -7.50 10.78 -7.10
C CYS A 109 -8.09 10.28 -5.77
N GLN A 110 -9.26 9.65 -5.86
CA GLN A 110 -9.99 9.09 -4.71
C GLN A 110 -9.21 7.95 -4.03
N LEU A 111 -8.48 7.16 -4.81
CA LEU A 111 -7.60 6.11 -4.28
C LEU A 111 -6.56 6.67 -3.30
N LEU A 112 -5.96 7.82 -3.62
CA LEU A 112 -4.96 8.48 -2.78
C LEU A 112 -5.57 8.98 -1.47
N ILE A 113 -6.68 9.70 -1.57
CA ILE A 113 -7.42 10.22 -0.41
C ILE A 113 -7.80 9.07 0.53
N ARG A 114 -8.37 7.99 -0.02
CA ARG A 114 -8.75 6.81 0.75
C ARG A 114 -7.53 6.18 1.42
N THR A 115 -6.43 6.02 0.71
CA THR A 115 -5.19 5.42 1.26
C THR A 115 -4.64 6.23 2.42
N LEU A 116 -4.57 7.56 2.28
CA LEU A 116 -4.12 8.45 3.36
C LEU A 116 -5.02 8.38 4.60
N CYS A 117 -6.34 8.43 4.41
CA CYS A 117 -7.30 8.34 5.50
C CYS A 117 -7.24 6.99 6.22
N ILE A 118 -7.12 5.88 5.47
CA ILE A 118 -6.95 4.54 6.04
C ILE A 118 -5.64 4.46 6.83
N ALA A 119 -4.53 4.95 6.26
CA ALA A 119 -3.22 4.94 6.91
C ALA A 119 -3.26 5.72 8.24
N VAL A 120 -3.75 6.96 8.23
CA VAL A 120 -3.86 7.76 9.46
C VAL A 120 -4.73 7.08 10.50
N ARG A 121 -5.92 6.58 10.12
CA ARG A 121 -6.80 5.87 11.06
C ARG A 121 -6.14 4.61 11.61
N TYR A 122 -5.45 3.86 10.77
CA TYR A 122 -4.77 2.62 11.15
C TYR A 122 -3.63 2.87 12.13
N TYR A 123 -2.68 3.76 11.77
CA TYR A 123 -1.51 4.02 12.60
C TYR A 123 -1.84 4.82 13.87
N SER A 124 -2.89 5.64 13.86
CA SER A 124 -3.37 6.38 15.04
C SER A 124 -4.34 5.60 15.92
N GLN A 125 -4.76 4.40 15.52
CA GLN A 125 -5.85 3.65 16.18
C GLN A 125 -7.16 4.47 16.30
N GLY A 126 -7.37 5.42 15.39
CA GLY A 126 -8.54 6.30 15.35
C GLY A 126 -8.45 7.55 16.22
N GLU A 127 -7.34 7.77 16.93
CA GLU A 127 -7.12 8.96 17.76
C GLU A 127 -7.02 10.25 16.91
N LYS A 128 -6.46 10.14 15.69
CA LYS A 128 -6.17 11.28 14.82
C LYS A 128 -7.08 11.30 13.61
N LYS A 129 -7.42 12.50 13.15
CA LYS A 129 -8.28 12.72 11.98
C LYS A 129 -7.48 13.24 10.81
N ALA A 130 -7.69 12.63 9.65
CA ALA A 130 -7.15 13.10 8.38
C ALA A 130 -8.19 13.97 7.67
N HIS A 131 -7.78 15.14 7.22
CA HIS A 131 -8.57 16.05 6.40
C HIS A 131 -7.85 16.27 5.08
N VAL A 132 -8.58 16.20 3.97
CA VAL A 132 -8.04 16.52 2.65
C VAL A 132 -8.60 17.86 2.21
N VAL A 133 -7.71 18.80 1.92
CA VAL A 133 -8.07 20.12 1.43
C VAL A 133 -7.93 20.13 -0.09
N VAL A 134 -9.07 20.19 -0.78
CA VAL A 134 -9.12 20.34 -2.23
C VAL A 134 -9.32 21.83 -2.53
N ASN A 135 -8.23 22.55 -2.79
CA ASN A 135 -8.35 23.90 -3.32
C ASN A 135 -8.88 23.82 -4.76
N GLN A 136 -10.07 24.38 -4.99
CA GLN A 136 -10.69 24.49 -6.32
C GLN A 136 -10.10 25.64 -7.18
N GLY A 137 -8.96 26.23 -6.83
CA GLY A 137 -8.40 27.35 -7.59
C GLY A 137 -6.96 27.69 -7.24
N ASP A 138 -6.23 28.10 -8.27
CA ASP A 138 -4.82 28.52 -8.30
C ASP A 138 -4.34 29.22 -7.02
N LEU A 139 -3.23 28.71 -6.48
CA LEU A 139 -2.30 29.57 -5.75
C LEU A 139 -1.23 30.02 -6.75
N ALA A 140 -1.57 31.04 -7.54
CA ALA A 140 -0.55 31.90 -8.12
C ALA A 140 0.14 32.64 -6.98
N VAL A 141 1.44 32.38 -6.82
CA VAL A 141 2.41 33.34 -6.26
C VAL A 141 3.57 33.39 -7.22
#